data_AF-A0AAE0YTV5-F1
#
_entry.id   AF-A0AAE0YTV5-F1
#
_cell.length_a   1.000
_cell.length_b   1.000
_cell.length_c   1.000
_cell.angle_alpha   90.00
_cell.angle_beta   90.00
_cell.angle_gamma   90.00
#
_symmetry.space_group_name_H-M   'P 1'
#
loop_
_entity.id
_entity.type
_entity.pdbx_description
1 polymer ?
#
loop_
_entity_poly.entity_id
_entity_poly.type
_entity_poly.pdbx_seq_one_letter_code
_entity_poly.pdbx_strand_id
1 'polypeptide(L)'
;MLIPKLLWPLLVYDICSTTIKAIEAQIKKFTRRWLGVPPSLIDVAIYCRKTKLRLSLKPILEEYKCGKARLLSMIEDSEGLVVKTVQPTIKTGRKWKVVQAVDEAKECLKVTEVIGQTQTDCKRARIIYSKVVVKSRMEREKKYGHQ
;
A
#
# COMPACT_ATOMS: atom_id res chain seq x y z
N MET A 1 19.99 -8.78 -1.00
CA MET A 1 19.67 -7.48 -0.38
C MET A 1 19.82 -6.34 -1.38
N LEU A 2 18.90 -6.21 -2.33
CA LEU A 2 18.97 -5.17 -3.39
C LEU A 2 17.89 -4.08 -3.22
N ILE A 3 16.75 -4.45 -2.65
CA ILE A 3 15.57 -3.59 -2.46
C ILE A 3 15.87 -2.30 -1.67
N PRO A 4 16.58 -2.30 -0.52
CA PRO A 4 16.80 -1.06 0.23
C PRO A 4 17.69 -0.05 -0.51
N LYS A 5 18.64 -0.54 -1.32
CA LYS A 5 19.52 0.33 -2.14
C LYS A 5 18.74 1.02 -3.27
N LEU A 6 17.73 0.33 -3.82
CA LEU A 6 16.85 0.89 -4.85
C LEU A 6 15.79 1.82 -4.28
N LEU A 7 15.45 1.71 -2.99
CA LEU A 7 14.37 2.49 -2.40
C LEU A 7 14.70 3.99 -2.29
N TRP A 8 15.95 4.33 -1.96
CA TRP A 8 16.35 5.74 -1.81
C TRP A 8 16.18 6.57 -3.09
N PRO A 9 16.68 6.17 -4.28
CA PRO A 9 16.44 6.94 -5.50
C PRO A 9 14.95 7.02 -5.83
N LEU A 10 14.16 5.97 -5.54
CA LEU A 10 12.70 6.01 -5.74
C LEU A 10 11.98 7.02 -4.84
N LEU A 11 12.55 7.32 -3.68
CA LEU A 11 12.01 8.31 -2.74
C LEU A 11 12.39 9.73 -3.11
N VAL A 12 13.65 9.93 -3.52
CA VAL A 12 14.20 11.25 -3.87
C VAL A 12 13.58 11.78 -5.17
N TYR A 13 13.37 10.91 -6.16
CA TYR A 13 12.78 11.33 -7.44
C TYR A 13 11.25 11.35 -7.43
N ASP A 14 10.67 12.27 -8.21
CA ASP A 14 9.24 12.37 -8.50
C ASP A 14 8.82 11.31 -9.54
N ILE A 15 8.89 10.04 -9.16
CA ILE A 15 8.51 8.93 -10.02
C ILE A 15 7.03 8.62 -9.83
N CYS A 16 6.29 8.47 -10.93
CA CYS A 16 4.89 8.06 -10.91
C CYS A 16 4.72 6.57 -10.53
N SER A 17 3.66 6.25 -9.77
CA SER A 17 3.29 4.87 -9.41
C SER A 17 3.09 3.93 -10.61
N THR A 18 2.74 4.46 -11.79
CA THR A 18 2.61 3.71 -13.03
C THR A 18 3.94 3.15 -13.53
N THR A 19 5.02 3.91 -13.41
CA THR A 19 6.36 3.51 -13.85
C THR A 19 6.87 2.36 -12.98
N ILE A 20 6.68 2.47 -11.67
CA ILE A 20 7.06 1.42 -10.71
C ILE A 20 6.31 0.12 -11.02
N LYS A 21 5.01 0.21 -11.33
CA LYS A 21 4.20 -0.95 -11.70
C LYS A 21 4.69 -1.62 -12.98
N ALA A 22 5.19 -0.86 -13.96
CA ALA A 22 5.76 -1.40 -15.19
C ALA A 22 7.09 -2.13 -14.92
N ILE A 23 7.97 -1.54 -14.12
CA ILE A 23 9.23 -2.17 -13.67
C ILE A 23 8.93 -3.49 -12.94
N GLU A 24 7.97 -3.45 -12.02
CA GLU A 24 7.54 -4.63 -11.27
C GLU A 24 7.00 -5.72 -12.19
N ALA A 25 6.23 -5.37 -13.22
CA ALA A 25 5.72 -6.33 -14.19
C ALA A 25 6.85 -7.04 -14.96
N GLN A 26 7.93 -6.33 -15.29
CA GLN A 26 9.12 -6.95 -15.90
C GLN A 26 9.80 -7.90 -14.92
N ILE A 27 10.03 -7.46 -13.67
CA ILE A 27 10.61 -8.30 -12.62
C ILE A 27 9.79 -9.58 -12.46
N LYS A 28 8.46 -9.47 -12.37
CA LYS A 28 7.54 -10.62 -12.29
C LYS A 28 7.70 -11.58 -13.45
N LYS A 29 7.77 -11.06 -14.68
CA LYS A 29 7.93 -11.87 -15.89
C LYS A 29 9.26 -12.63 -15.86
N PHE A 30 10.35 -11.98 -15.47
CA PHE A 30 11.65 -12.62 -15.31
C PHE A 30 11.65 -13.65 -14.18
N THR A 31 11.10 -13.32 -13.02
CA THR A 31 10.99 -14.24 -11.87
C THR A 31 10.16 -15.46 -12.23
N ARG A 32 9.05 -15.32 -12.96
CA ARG A 32 8.20 -16.44 -13.38
C ARG A 32 8.90 -17.35 -14.38
N ARG A 33 9.59 -16.78 -15.36
CA ARG A 33 10.43 -17.52 -16.32
C ARG A 33 11.53 -18.29 -15.59
N TRP A 34 12.18 -17.64 -14.63
CA TRP A 34 13.27 -18.23 -13.85
C TRP A 34 12.80 -19.38 -12.96
N LEU A 35 11.62 -19.26 -12.35
CA LEU A 35 11.02 -20.29 -11.50
C LEU A 35 10.23 -21.37 -12.28
N GLY A 36 10.10 -21.24 -13.61
CA GLY A 36 9.32 -22.17 -14.44
C GLY A 36 7.81 -22.19 -14.17
N VAL A 37 7.27 -21.15 -13.53
CA VAL A 37 5.85 -21.09 -13.13
C VAL A 37 4.98 -20.51 -14.25
N PRO A 38 3.76 -21.03 -14.46
CA PRO A 38 2.87 -20.53 -15.49
C PRO A 38 2.48 -19.06 -15.24
N PRO A 39 2.18 -18.30 -16.31
CA PRO A 39 1.74 -16.92 -16.20
C PRO A 39 0.41 -16.77 -15.44
N SER A 40 -0.39 -17.83 -15.35
CA SER A 40 -1.66 -17.89 -14.62
C SER A 40 -1.49 -17.90 -13.08
N LEU A 41 -0.29 -18.14 -12.57
CA LEU A 41 -0.08 -18.15 -11.11
C LEU A 41 -0.38 -16.77 -10.52
N ILE A 42 -1.12 -16.75 -9.40
CA ILE A 42 -1.46 -15.50 -8.72
C ILE A 42 -0.19 -14.84 -8.16
N ASP A 43 -0.11 -13.53 -8.29
CA ASP A 43 1.03 -12.73 -7.81
C ASP A 43 1.30 -12.88 -6.31
N VAL A 44 0.22 -13.01 -5.52
CA VAL A 44 0.26 -13.31 -4.09
C VAL A 44 1.04 -14.59 -3.80
N ALA A 45 1.00 -15.60 -4.69
CA ALA A 45 1.74 -16.84 -4.46
C ALA A 45 3.26 -16.65 -4.49
N ILE A 46 3.75 -15.64 -5.22
CA ILE A 46 5.17 -15.31 -5.38
C ILE A 46 5.68 -14.47 -4.22
N TYR A 47 4.88 -13.52 -3.70
CA TYR A 47 5.30 -12.60 -2.63
C TYR A 47 4.89 -13.03 -1.21
N CYS A 48 4.02 -14.04 -1.09
CA CYS A 48 3.57 -14.47 0.22
C CYS A 48 4.66 -15.22 0.99
N ARG A 49 4.87 -14.81 2.24
CA ARG A 49 5.81 -15.47 3.17
C ARG A 49 5.35 -16.85 3.62
N LYS A 50 4.05 -17.13 3.52
CA LYS A 50 3.40 -18.34 4.06
C LYS A 50 3.13 -19.42 2.98
N THR A 51 3.45 -19.17 1.72
CA THR A 51 3.25 -20.16 0.65
C THR A 51 4.38 -21.17 0.60
N LYS A 52 4.14 -22.31 -0.06
CA LYS A 52 5.13 -23.39 -0.23
C LYS A 52 6.44 -22.91 -0.86
N LEU A 53 6.38 -21.87 -1.69
CA LEU A 53 7.55 -21.28 -2.37
C LEU A 53 8.45 -20.47 -1.40
N ARG A 54 7.96 -20.09 -0.20
CA ARG A 54 8.65 -19.29 0.84
C ARG A 54 9.60 -18.22 0.29
N LEU A 55 9.23 -17.54 -0.79
CA LEU A 55 10.05 -16.48 -1.35
C LEU A 55 9.87 -15.24 -0.49
N SER A 56 10.92 -14.82 0.20
CA SER A 56 10.96 -13.53 0.91
C SER A 56 11.18 -12.39 -0.09
N LEU A 57 10.34 -12.32 -1.12
CA LEU A 57 10.31 -11.23 -2.07
C LEU A 57 9.21 -10.28 -1.65
N LYS A 58 9.55 -9.00 -1.50
CA LYS A 58 8.56 -7.95 -1.31
C LYS A 58 8.30 -7.27 -2.65
N PRO A 59 7.05 -6.91 -2.98
CA PRO A 59 6.74 -6.19 -4.19
C PRO A 59 7.38 -4.79 -4.11
N ILE A 60 8.07 -4.38 -5.17
CA ILE A 60 8.71 -3.05 -5.22
C ILE A 60 7.69 -1.92 -5.10
N LEU A 61 6.47 -2.11 -5.61
CA LEU A 61 5.39 -1.14 -5.52
C LEU A 61 4.92 -0.97 -4.07
N GLU A 62 4.88 -2.03 -3.27
CA GLU A 62 4.50 -1.93 -1.85
C GLU A 62 5.55 -1.15 -1.07
N GLU A 63 6.84 -1.44 -1.28
CA GLU A 63 7.95 -0.73 -0.65
C GLU A 63 7.98 0.75 -1.08
N TYR A 64 7.74 1.05 -2.35
CA TYR A 64 7.60 2.41 -2.85
C TYR A 64 6.46 3.17 -2.14
N LYS A 65 5.27 2.56 -2.02
CA LYS A 65 4.13 3.16 -1.34
C LYS A 65 4.41 3.41 0.14
N CYS A 66 4.96 2.40 0.82
CA CYS A 66 5.33 2.48 2.22
C CYS A 66 6.36 3.59 2.45
N GLY A 67 7.39 3.66 1.60
CA GLY A 67 8.41 4.70 1.70
C GLY A 67 7.87 6.11 1.47
N LYS A 68 7.01 6.32 0.46
CA LYS A 68 6.39 7.65 0.21
C LYS A 68 5.44 8.06 1.32
N ALA A 69 4.65 7.12 1.87
CA ALA A 69 3.80 7.38 3.03
C ALA A 69 4.64 7.74 4.27
N ARG A 70 5.73 7.01 4.52
CA ARG A 70 6.68 7.31 5.60
C ARG A 70 7.31 8.68 5.44
N LEU A 71 7.71 9.05 4.22
CA LEU A 71 8.27 10.37 3.94
C LEU A 71 7.25 11.48 4.24
N LEU A 72 5.97 11.28 3.86
CA LEU A 72 4.92 12.24 4.18
C LEU A 72 4.76 12.42 5.69
N SER A 73 4.64 11.32 6.44
CA SER A 73 4.52 11.38 7.90
C SER A 73 5.74 12.06 8.54
N MET A 74 6.95 11.79 8.06
CA MET A 74 8.15 12.47 8.55
C MET A 74 8.14 13.98 8.31
N ILE A 75 7.59 14.44 7.18
CA ILE A 75 7.45 15.86 6.87
C ILE A 75 6.41 16.50 7.79
N GLU A 76 5.28 15.81 8.02
CA GLU A 76 4.20 16.27 8.90
C GLU A 76 4.65 16.33 10.38
N ASP A 77 5.41 15.34 10.84
CA ASP A 77 5.89 15.24 12.22
C ASP A 77 7.13 16.14 12.48
N SER A 78 7.71 16.75 11.45
CA SER A 78 8.92 17.56 11.60
C SER A 78 8.64 18.90 12.27
N GLU A 79 9.39 19.22 13.34
CA GLU A 79 9.28 20.50 14.03
C GLU A 79 10.00 21.66 13.32
N GLY A 80 10.85 21.36 12.32
CA GLY A 80 11.70 22.34 11.66
C GLY A 80 10.91 23.43 10.93
N LEU A 81 11.20 24.70 11.26
CA LEU A 81 10.52 25.86 10.67
C LEU A 81 10.60 25.87 9.13
N VAL A 82 11.76 25.55 8.56
CA VAL A 82 11.95 25.52 7.08
C VAL A 82 11.03 24.49 6.41
N VAL A 83 10.87 23.32 7.00
CA VAL A 83 10.02 22.24 6.46
C VAL A 83 8.54 22.65 6.54
N LYS A 84 8.13 23.29 7.65
CA LYS A 84 6.77 23.83 7.85
C LYS A 84 6.45 25.01 6.92
N THR A 85 7.44 25.83 6.58
CA THR A 85 7.27 26.95 5.64
C THR A 85 7.18 26.46 4.20
N VAL A 86 8.03 25.51 3.79
CA VAL A 86 8.11 25.06 2.39
C VAL A 86 7.04 24.03 2.03
N GLN A 87 6.61 23.19 2.97
CA GLN A 87 5.62 22.11 2.78
C GLN A 87 5.78 21.37 1.44
N PRO A 88 6.89 20.62 1.28
CA PRO A 88 7.18 19.95 0.01
C PRO A 88 6.06 18.97 -0.36
N THR A 89 5.45 19.19 -1.53
CA THR A 89 4.39 18.33 -2.03
C THR A 89 4.97 17.08 -2.68
N ILE A 90 4.64 15.91 -2.15
CA ILE A 90 5.09 14.62 -2.70
C ILE A 90 4.27 14.27 -3.95
N LYS A 91 4.90 14.31 -5.13
CA LYS A 91 4.23 13.93 -6.39
C LYS A 91 4.26 12.42 -6.56
N THR A 92 3.08 11.82 -6.72
CA THR A 92 2.92 10.34 -6.80
C THR A 92 2.17 9.86 -8.05
N GLY A 93 1.99 10.77 -9.02
CA GLY A 93 1.23 10.55 -10.25
C GLY A 93 -0.29 10.58 -10.05
N ARG A 94 -1.05 10.29 -11.12
CA ARG A 94 -2.53 10.39 -11.13
C ARG A 94 -3.24 9.22 -10.42
N LYS A 95 -2.69 8.00 -10.52
CA LYS A 95 -3.38 6.77 -10.10
C LYS A 95 -3.41 6.53 -8.60
N TRP A 96 -2.47 7.10 -7.86
CA TRP A 96 -2.38 6.92 -6.42
C TRP A 96 -1.83 8.21 -5.80
N LYS A 97 -2.51 8.71 -4.78
CA LYS A 97 -2.13 9.91 -4.03
C LYS A 97 -1.77 9.50 -2.61
N VAL A 98 -0.58 9.92 -2.16
CA VAL A 98 -0.06 9.53 -0.83
C VAL A 98 -0.88 10.14 0.30
N VAL A 99 -1.21 11.43 0.20
CA VAL A 99 -1.99 12.17 1.21
C VAL A 99 -3.30 11.45 1.53
N GLN A 100 -4.10 11.15 0.50
CA GLN A 100 -5.37 10.43 0.67
C GLN A 100 -5.19 9.05 1.32
N ALA A 101 -4.13 8.33 0.96
CA ALA A 101 -3.86 7.00 1.52
C ALA A 101 -3.43 7.06 2.99
N VAL A 102 -2.67 8.10 3.36
CA VAL A 102 -2.24 8.32 4.75
C VAL A 102 -3.42 8.81 5.60
N ASP A 103 -4.27 9.69 5.07
CA ASP A 103 -5.47 10.16 5.75
C ASP A 103 -6.45 9.01 6.00
N GLU A 104 -6.73 8.19 4.98
CA GLU A 104 -7.56 6.98 5.14
C GLU A 104 -6.97 6.04 6.20
N ALA A 105 -5.64 5.87 6.23
CA ALA A 105 -4.98 5.06 7.25
C ALA A 105 -5.12 5.66 8.66
N LYS A 106 -4.96 6.98 8.81
CA LYS A 106 -5.15 7.69 10.08
C LYS A 106 -6.61 7.57 10.57
N GLU A 107 -7.58 7.70 9.67
CA GLU A 107 -9.00 7.49 9.98
C GLU A 107 -9.26 6.04 10.42
N CYS A 108 -8.72 5.05 9.71
CA CYS A 108 -8.84 3.64 10.11
C CYS A 108 -8.22 3.37 11.49
N LEU A 109 -7.11 4.03 11.83
CA LEU A 109 -6.50 3.93 13.17
C LEU A 109 -7.43 4.50 14.25
N LYS A 110 -8.00 5.68 14.03
CA LYS A 110 -9.00 6.28 14.94
C LYS A 110 -10.22 5.38 15.12
N VAL A 111 -10.72 4.81 14.03
CA VAL A 111 -11.86 3.86 14.08
C VAL A 111 -11.49 2.62 14.88
N THR A 112 -10.28 2.08 14.67
CA THR A 112 -9.80 0.91 15.44
C THR A 112 -9.66 1.22 16.91
N GLU A 113 -9.16 2.41 17.26
CA GLU A 113 -9.03 2.89 18.63
C GLU A 113 -10.40 2.99 19.33
N VAL A 114 -11.41 3.53 18.64
CA VAL A 114 -12.79 3.62 19.15
C VAL A 114 -13.43 2.25 19.35
N ILE A 115 -13.20 1.31 18.42
CA ILE A 115 -13.76 -0.05 18.49
C ILE A 115 -13.06 -0.89 19.57
N GLY A 116 -11.80 -0.58 19.89
CA GLY A 116 -10.99 -1.33 20.84
C GLY A 116 -10.53 -2.71 20.33
N GLN A 117 -9.92 -3.50 21.20
CA GLN A 117 -9.45 -4.85 20.87
C GLN A 117 -10.63 -5.80 20.67
N THR A 118 -10.89 -6.21 19.44
CA THR A 118 -11.88 -7.26 19.16
C THR A 118 -11.30 -8.62 19.56
N GLN A 119 -12.03 -9.36 20.39
CA GLN A 119 -11.69 -10.74 20.76
C GLN A 119 -11.63 -11.63 19.50
N THR A 120 -10.45 -12.13 19.15
CA THR A 120 -10.24 -12.92 17.92
C THR A 120 -10.55 -14.41 18.07
N ASP A 121 -10.90 -14.88 19.28
CA ASP A 121 -11.06 -16.32 19.60
C ASP A 121 -12.52 -16.81 19.61
N CYS A 122 -13.50 -15.95 19.33
CA CYS A 122 -14.88 -16.40 19.19
C CYS A 122 -15.17 -16.76 17.72
N LYS A 123 -15.09 -18.07 17.40
CA LYS A 123 -15.36 -18.69 16.08
C LYS A 123 -16.75 -18.40 15.46
N ARG A 124 -17.56 -17.51 16.05
CA ARG A 124 -18.91 -17.12 15.61
C ARG A 124 -19.03 -15.69 15.07
N ALA A 125 -18.02 -14.83 15.20
CA ALA A 125 -18.16 -13.40 14.89
C ALA A 125 -17.71 -12.96 13.48
N ARG A 126 -17.50 -13.88 12.54
CA ARG A 126 -16.96 -13.54 11.19
C ARG A 126 -17.98 -12.88 10.24
N ILE A 127 -19.24 -12.76 10.64
CA ILE A 127 -20.34 -12.28 9.78
C ILE A 127 -20.57 -10.76 9.91
N ILE A 128 -20.11 -10.13 11.00
CA ILE A 128 -20.41 -8.71 11.26
C ILE A 128 -19.48 -7.79 10.47
N TYR A 129 -18.18 -8.09 10.43
CA TYR A 129 -17.17 -7.26 9.75
C TYR A 129 -17.36 -7.19 8.23
N SER A 130 -17.81 -8.27 7.59
CA SER A 130 -18.10 -8.27 6.16
C SER A 130 -19.31 -7.42 5.81
N LYS A 131 -20.36 -7.38 6.65
CA LYS A 131 -21.55 -6.56 6.40
C LYS A 131 -21.30 -5.07 6.54
N VAL A 132 -20.54 -4.64 7.55
CA VAL A 132 -20.26 -3.21 7.77
C VAL A 132 -19.33 -2.66 6.69
N VAL A 133 -18.26 -3.38 6.35
CA VAL A 133 -17.32 -2.95 5.29
C VAL A 133 -17.98 -2.93 3.90
N VAL A 134 -18.84 -3.91 3.59
CA VAL A 134 -19.61 -3.93 2.33
C VAL A 134 -20.63 -2.80 2.29
N LYS A 135 -21.31 -2.50 3.40
CA LYS A 135 -22.29 -1.41 3.47
C LYS A 135 -21.65 -0.04 3.25
N SER A 136 -20.51 0.25 3.90
CA SER A 136 -19.77 1.49 3.70
C SER A 136 -19.13 1.62 2.32
N ARG A 137 -18.87 0.50 1.62
CA ARG A 137 -18.41 0.49 0.22
C ARG A 137 -19.54 0.75 -0.77
N MET A 138 -20.70 0.13 -0.55
CA MET A 138 -21.92 0.34 -1.36
C MET A 138 -22.47 1.78 -1.21
N GLU A 139 -22.40 2.37 -0.02
CA GLU A 139 -22.81 3.76 0.22
C GLU A 139 -21.86 4.79 -0.42
N ARG A 140 -20.57 4.46 -0.54
CA ARG A 140 -19.60 5.27 -1.29
C ARG A 140 -19.83 5.18 -2.80
N GLU A 141 -20.13 3.99 -3.34
CA GLU A 141 -20.42 3.83 -4.78
C GLU A 141 -21.72 4.53 -5.22
N LYS A 142 -22.74 4.61 -4.35
CA LYS A 142 -23.97 5.39 -4.62
C LYS A 142 -23.76 6.91 -4.62
N LYS A 143 -22.77 7.43 -3.88
CA LYS A 143 -22.47 8.88 -3.83
C LYS A 143 -21.67 9.39 -5.03
N TYR A 144 -20.93 8.52 -5.72
CA TYR A 144 -20.07 8.88 -6.86
C TYR A 144 -20.52 8.28 -8.20
N GLY A 145 -21.67 7.59 -8.23
CA GLY A 145 -22.18 6.86 -9.41
C GLY A 145 -23.28 7.58 -10.21
N HIS A 146 -23.61 8.84 -9.89
CA HIS A 146 -24.46 9.66 -10.75
C HIS A 146 -23.62 10.74 -11.43
N GLN A 147 -22.94 10.32 -12.50
CA GLN A 147 -22.59 11.16 -13.65
C GLN A 147 -22.42 10.29 -14.88
#